data_AF-A0A959H753-F1
#
_entry.id   AF-A0A959H753-F1
#
_cell.length_a   1.000
_cell.length_b   1.000
_cell.length_c   1.000
_cell.angle_alpha   90.00
_cell.angle_beta   90.00
_cell.angle_gamma   90.00
#
_symmetry.space_group_name_H-M   'P 1'
#
loop_
_entity.id
_entity.type
_entity.pdbx_description
1 polymer ?
#
loop_
_entity_poly.entity_id
_entity_poly.type
_entity_poly.pdbx_seq_one_letter_code
_entity_poly.pdbx_strand_id
1 'polypeptide(L)' 'MLRCQKTLFSLPGEIAYLNCAYMSPLLKSVELAGFEGVRRKSRPHEIEASHFFDTVLQLKMAFAR' A
#
# COMPACT_ATOMS: atom_id res chain seq x y z
N MET A 1 20.94 -13.06 -7.82
CA MET A 1 21.09 -11.65 -7.39
C MET A 1 19.71 -10.99 -7.45
N LEU A 2 19.27 -10.30 -6.39
CA LEU A 2 17.97 -9.62 -6.40
C LEU A 2 18.01 -8.40 -7.33
N ARG A 3 16.90 -8.12 -8.00
CA ARG A 3 16.74 -6.90 -8.81
C ARG A 3 16.59 -5.69 -7.90
N CYS A 4 17.23 -4.57 -8.24
CA CYS A 4 17.09 -3.32 -7.50
C CYS A 4 15.64 -2.80 -7.60
N GLN A 5 15.02 -2.52 -6.46
CA GLN A 5 13.63 -2.05 -6.35
C GLN A 5 13.52 -0.58 -5.92
N LYS A 6 14.61 0.20 -6.00
CA LYS A 6 14.65 1.62 -5.56
C LYS A 6 13.50 2.46 -6.17
N THR A 7 13.13 2.17 -7.41
CA THR A 7 12.08 2.91 -8.15
C THR A 7 10.68 2.76 -7.58
N LEU A 8 10.43 1.72 -6.77
CA LEU A 8 9.14 1.47 -6.11
C LEU A 8 8.89 2.38 -4.90
N PHE A 9 9.91 3.11 -4.45
CA PHE A 9 9.85 3.99 -3.29
C PHE A 9 10.00 5.46 -3.70
N SER A 10 9.49 6.35 -2.86
CA SER A 10 9.56 7.81 -3.04
C SER A 10 10.68 8.43 -2.19
N LEU A 11 11.87 7.81 -2.20
CA LEU A 11 13.05 8.35 -1.50
C LEU A 11 13.90 9.21 -2.44
N PRO A 12 14.41 10.38 -1.99
CA PRO A 12 15.35 11.18 -2.75
C PRO A 12 16.60 10.40 -3.17
N GLY A 13 17.18 10.76 -4.31
CA GLY A 13 18.32 10.04 -4.90
C GLY A 13 19.57 10.11 -4.04
N GLU A 14 19.71 11.22 -3.30
CA GLU A 14 20.87 11.67 -2.54
C GLU A 14 20.86 11.16 -1.08
N ILE A 15 19.76 10.54 -0.63
CA ILE A 15 19.60 10.08 0.76
C ILE A 15 19.80 8.56 0.85
N ALA A 16 20.72 8.15 1.71
CA ALA A 16 20.85 6.76 2.17
C ALA A 16 20.06 6.56 3.47
N TYR A 17 18.82 6.05 3.35
CA TYR A 17 17.95 5.83 4.50
C TYR A 17 18.23 4.48 5.17
N LEU A 18 18.80 4.51 6.38
CA LEU A 18 19.24 3.30 7.10
C LEU A 18 18.29 2.87 8.23
N ASN A 19 17.34 3.71 8.64
CA ASN A 19 16.48 3.47 9.79
C ASN A 19 15.24 2.60 9.47
N CYS A 20 15.35 1.67 8.51
CA CYS A 20 14.24 0.85 8.02
C CYS A 20 13.63 -0.06 9.11
N ALA A 21 14.41 -0.45 10.12
CA ALA A 21 13.95 -1.30 11.21
C ALA A 21 12.96 -0.56 12.14
N TYR A 22 13.16 0.76 12.32
CA TYR A 22 12.24 1.60 13.08
C TYR A 22 11.06 2.06 12.21
N MET A 23 11.35 2.49 10.98
CA MET A 23 10.34 2.98 10.04
C MET A 23 10.76 2.65 8.61
N SER A 24 10.06 1.72 7.97
CA SER A 24 10.33 1.41 6.56
C SER A 24 9.67 2.45 5.64
N PRO A 25 10.32 2.84 4.53
CA PRO A 25 9.66 3.62 3.50
C PRO A 25 8.51 2.81 2.89
N LEU A 26 7.38 3.46 2.64
CA LEU A 26 6.26 2.82 1.96
C LEU A 26 6.58 2.65 0.47
N LEU A 27 6.12 1.54 -0.10
CA LEU A 27 6.00 1.42 -1.55
C LEU A 27 5.00 2.47 -2.05
N LYS A 28 5.23 3.02 -3.24
CA LYS A 28 4.28 3.93 -3.92
C LYS A 28 2.87 3.35 -4.02
N SER A 29 2.74 2.05 -4.23
CA SER A 29 1.45 1.36 -4.27
C SER A 29 0.74 1.36 -2.92
N VAL A 30 1.47 1.22 -1.82
CA VAL A 30 0.92 1.25 -0.46
C VAL A 30 0.52 2.67 -0.07
N GLU A 31 1.35 3.67 -0.41
CA GLU A 31 1.03 5.08 -0.24
C GLU A 31 -0.29 5.45 -0.95
N LEU A 32 -0.43 5.05 -2.22
CA LEU A 32 -1.65 5.31 -3.00
C LEU A 32 -2.89 4.62 -2.42
N ALA A 33 -2.77 3.36 -1.99
CA ALA A 33 -3.87 2.63 -1.35
C ALA A 33 -4.32 3.29 -0.04
N GLY A 34 -3.37 3.83 0.74
CA GLY A 34 -3.66 4.61 1.95
C GLY A 34 -4.45 5.88 1.63
N PHE A 35 -4.03 6.64 0.62
CA PHE A 35 -4.72 7.85 0.18
C PHE A 35 -6.17 7.56 -0.24
N GLU A 36 -6.38 6.56 -1.08
CA GLU A 36 -7.72 6.19 -1.54
C GLU A 36 -8.59 5.70 -0.37
N GLY A 37 -8.01 4.97 0.59
CA GLY A 37 -8.71 4.54 1.80
C GLY A 37 -9.23 5.72 2.63
N VAL A 38 -8.43 6.78 2.81
CA VAL A 38 -8.86 8.01 3.50
C VAL A 38 -9.95 8.73 2.71
N ARG A 39 -9.76 8.87 1.39
CA ARG A 39 -10.73 9.54 0.50
C ARG A 39 -12.09 8.84 0.50
N ARG A 40 -12.11 7.51 0.47
CA ARG A 40 -13.36 6.75 0.55
C ARG A 40 -14.04 6.91 1.92
N LYS A 41 -13.26 6.93 3.01
CA LYS A 41 -13.81 7.15 4.36
C LYS A 41 -14.39 8.56 4.56
N SER A 42 -13.91 9.57 3.82
CA SER A 42 -14.52 10.90 3.86
C SER A 42 -15.87 10.98 3.12
N ARG A 43 -16.25 9.93 2.37
CA ARG A 43 -17.50 9.82 1.62
C ARG A 43 -18.28 8.55 2.00
N PRO A 44 -18.76 8.44 3.25
CA PRO A 44 -19.40 7.22 3.73
C PRO A 44 -20.65 6.81 2.93
N HIS A 45 -21.34 7.76 2.28
CA HIS A 45 -22.52 7.50 1.45
C HIS A 45 -22.19 6.80 0.11
N GLU A 46 -20.93 6.78 -0.31
CA GLU A 46 -20.47 6.02 -1.49
C GLU A 46 -20.05 4.58 -1.11
N ILE A 47 -20.08 4.21 0.18
CA ILE A 47 -19.63 2.89 0.65
C ILE A 47 -20.78 1.87 0.59
N GLU A 48 -20.70 0.98 -0.40
CA GLU A 48 -21.55 -0.21 -0.51
C GLU A 48 -21.08 -1.39 0.37
N ALA A 49 -21.98 -2.35 0.62
CA ALA A 49 -21.72 -3.54 1.44
C ALA A 49 -20.58 -4.43 0.89
N SER A 50 -20.48 -4.57 -0.43
CA SER A 50 -19.42 -5.33 -1.13
C SER A 50 -18.02 -4.88 -0.70
N HIS A 51 -17.83 -3.57 -0.56
CA HIS A 51 -16.54 -3.00 -0.26
C HIS A 51 -15.97 -3.32 1.14
N PHE A 52 -16.74 -3.99 2.02
CA PHE A 52 -16.26 -4.52 3.29
C PHE A 52 -15.65 -5.92 3.14
N PHE A 53 -16.01 -6.64 2.08
CA PHE A 53 -15.67 -8.05 1.88
C PHE A 53 -14.69 -8.26 0.73
N ASP A 54 -14.77 -7.43 -0.33
CA ASP A 54 -14.00 -7.61 -1.56
C ASP A 54 -12.49 -7.66 -1.32
N THR A 55 -11.94 -6.75 -0.50
CA THR A 55 -10.50 -6.72 -0.22
C THR A 55 -10.03 -8.01 0.48
N VAL A 56 -10.84 -8.54 1.41
CA VAL A 56 -10.52 -9.78 2.13
C VAL A 56 -10.63 -10.99 1.21
N LEU A 57 -11.64 -11.01 0.33
CA LEU A 57 -11.82 -12.07 -0.65
C LEU A 57 -10.65 -12.12 -1.63
N GLN A 58 -10.26 -10.97 -2.18
CA GLN A 58 -9.10 -10.86 -3.07
C GLN A 58 -7.82 -11.37 -2.40
N LEU A 59 -7.57 -10.98 -1.15
CA LEU A 59 -6.41 -11.45 -0.38
C LEU A 59 -6.43 -12.97 -0.21
N LYS A 60 -7.57 -13.54 0.21
CA LYS A 60 -7.72 -14.99 0.35
C LYS A 60 -7.43 -15.70 -0.96
N MET A 61 -7.98 -15.23 -2.07
CA MET A 61 -7.74 -15.84 -3.39
C MET A 61 -6.27 -15.77 -3.82
N ALA A 62 -5.58 -14.65 -3.55
CA ALA A 62 -4.18 -14.46 -3.93
C ALA A 62 -3.21 -15.41 -3.20
N PHE A 63 -3.56 -15.86 -1.99
CA PHE A 63 -2.71 -16.66 -1.11
C PHE A 63 -3.32 -18.03 -0.73
N ALA A 64 -4.35 -18.50 -1.44
CA ALA A 64 -5.04 -19.76 -1.15
C ALA A 64 -4.28 -21.04 -1.59
N ARG A 65 -3.00 -20.93 -1.97
CA ARG A 65 -2.18 -22.04 -2.46
C ARG A 65 -0.96 -22.24 -1.60
#